data_AF-A0A345IM62-F1
#
_entry.id   AF-A0A345IM62-F1
#
_cell.length_a   1.000
_cell.length_b   1.000
_cell.length_c   1.000
_cell.angle_alpha   90.00
_cell.angle_beta   90.00
_cell.angle_gamma   90.00
#
_symmetry.space_group_name_H-M   'P 1'
#
loop_
_entity.id
_entity.type
_entity.pdbx_description
1 polymer ?
#
loop_
_entity_poly.entity_id
_entity_poly.type
_entity_poly.pdbx_seq_one_letter_code
_entity_poly.pdbx_strand_id
1 'polypeptide(L)'
;MSIEKGKVTKGPTPDAERILAAVRGPIIQGIQARFGRDTGASVSMGRRAEVKAVGKFKEKAGEVQEAVGEILEAAFSDLDLD
;
A
#
# COMPACT_ATOMS: atom_id res chain seq x y z
N MET A 1 -12.47 -31.42 -5.03
CA MET A 1 -11.37 -31.87 -5.91
C MET A 1 -11.96 -32.32 -7.23
N SER A 2 -11.77 -31.53 -8.28
CA SER A 2 -11.97 -31.96 -9.68
C SER A 2 -10.73 -31.54 -10.44
N ILE A 3 -10.06 -32.52 -11.04
CA ILE A 3 -8.79 -32.38 -11.76
C ILE A 3 -9.15 -32.18 -13.23
N GLU A 4 -8.99 -30.96 -13.76
CA GLU A 4 -8.95 -30.72 -15.20
C GLU A 4 -7.52 -30.50 -15.69
N LYS A 5 -7.20 -31.21 -16.77
CA LYS A 5 -5.90 -31.35 -17.44
C LYS A 5 -5.18 -30.02 -17.67
N GLY A 6 -3.96 -29.91 -17.12
CA GLY A 6 -2.81 -29.30 -17.80
C GLY A 6 -2.78 -27.77 -18.00
N LYS A 7 -3.79 -27.02 -17.56
CA LYS A 7 -3.67 -25.56 -17.42
C LYS A 7 -3.41 -25.28 -15.96
N VAL A 8 -2.23 -24.74 -15.66
CA VAL A 8 -2.08 -23.89 -14.47
C VAL A 8 -3.02 -22.72 -14.71
N THR A 9 -4.26 -22.83 -14.26
CA THR A 9 -5.12 -21.67 -14.09
C THR A 9 -4.44 -20.87 -13.00
N LYS A 10 -3.59 -19.90 -13.41
CA LYS A 10 -3.29 -18.77 -12.54
C LYS A 10 -4.66 -18.29 -12.07
N GLY A 11 -4.91 -18.35 -10.77
CA GLY A 11 -6.06 -17.66 -10.18
C GLY A 11 -6.10 -16.23 -10.71
N PRO A 12 -7.26 -15.56 -10.75
CA PRO A 12 -7.36 -14.24 -11.33
C PRO A 12 -6.24 -13.36 -10.74
N THR A 13 -5.25 -12.98 -11.56
CA THR A 13 -4.18 -12.12 -11.09
C THR A 13 -4.86 -10.84 -10.61
N PRO A 14 -4.72 -10.46 -9.33
CA PRO A 14 -5.39 -9.29 -8.82
C PRO A 14 -4.94 -8.07 -9.63
N ASP A 15 -5.91 -7.33 -10.16
CA ASP A 15 -5.63 -6.13 -10.92
C ASP A 15 -5.10 -5.02 -10.00
N ALA A 16 -4.40 -4.05 -10.59
CA ALA A 16 -3.71 -3.01 -9.83
C ALA A 16 -4.67 -2.14 -8.99
N GLU A 17 -5.95 -2.03 -9.38
CA GLU A 17 -6.94 -1.30 -8.60
C GLU A 17 -7.35 -2.08 -7.34
N ARG A 18 -7.53 -3.40 -7.44
CA ARG A 18 -7.77 -4.27 -6.28
C ARG A 18 -6.63 -4.24 -5.28
N ILE A 19 -5.40 -4.36 -5.77
CA ILE A 19 -4.19 -4.25 -4.94
C ILE A 19 -4.19 -2.91 -4.19
N LEU A 20 -4.41 -1.80 -4.91
CA LEU A 20 -4.40 -0.47 -4.31
C LEU A 20 -5.53 -0.31 -3.27
N ALA A 21 -6.72 -0.83 -3.55
CA ALA A 21 -7.85 -0.77 -2.63
C ALA A 21 -7.55 -1.50 -1.31
N ALA A 22 -6.87 -2.64 -1.38
CA ALA A 22 -6.49 -3.43 -0.22
C ALA A 22 -5.43 -2.72 0.65
N VAL A 23 -4.39 -2.15 0.05
CA VAL A 23 -3.29 -1.52 0.81
C VAL A 23 -3.55 -0.07 1.21
N ARG A 24 -4.53 0.62 0.60
CA ARG A 24 -4.82 2.05 0.85
C ARG A 24 -5.09 2.36 2.32
N GLY A 25 -5.93 1.55 2.97
CA GLY A 25 -6.25 1.72 4.39
C GLY A 25 -5.02 1.59 5.28
N PRO A 26 -4.30 0.45 5.23
CA PRO A 26 -3.06 0.23 5.97
C PRO A 26 -2.02 1.34 5.79
N ILE A 27 -1.79 1.80 4.55
CA ILE A 27 -0.80 2.87 4.28
C ILE A 27 -1.20 4.18 4.98
N ILE A 28 -2.47 4.61 4.84
CA ILE A 28 -2.96 5.85 5.46
C ILE A 28 -2.86 5.76 6.98
N GLN A 29 -3.27 4.62 7.55
CA GLN A 29 -3.22 4.38 8.98
C GLN A 29 -1.78 4.36 9.50
N GLY A 30 -0.85 3.70 8.80
CA GLY A 30 0.56 3.67 9.15
C GLY A 30 1.19 5.07 9.16
N ILE A 31 0.91 5.88 8.14
CA ILE A 31 1.40 7.27 8.06
C ILE A 31 0.86 8.09 9.24
N GLN A 32 -0.45 8.00 9.53
CA GLN A 32 -1.06 8.74 10.63
C GLN A 32 -0.63 8.25 12.01
N ALA A 33 -0.35 6.95 12.16
CA ALA A 33 0.18 6.38 13.39
C ALA A 33 1.62 6.88 13.64
N ARG A 34 2.44 6.97 12.58
CA ARG A 34 3.85 7.39 12.68
C ARG A 34 4.04 8.89 12.87
N PHE A 35 3.23 9.71 12.19
CA PHE A 35 3.44 11.17 12.13
C PHE A 35 2.31 12.00 12.77
N GLY A 36 1.25 11.36 13.24
CA GLY A 36 0.09 12.00 13.87
C GLY A 36 -1.14 12.01 12.97
N ARG A 37 -2.32 11.98 13.60
CA ARG A 37 -3.63 11.90 12.90
C ARG A 37 -3.96 13.13 12.06
N ASP A 38 -3.32 14.25 12.33
CA ASP A 38 -3.39 15.50 11.58
C ASP A 38 -2.54 15.48 10.29
N THR A 39 -1.72 14.46 10.09
CA THR A 39 -1.01 14.25 8.82
C THR A 39 -1.99 13.80 7.74
N GLY A 40 -2.10 14.61 6.68
CA GLY A 40 -2.84 14.25 5.48
C GLY A 40 -2.12 13.12 4.73
N ALA A 41 -2.80 12.02 4.47
CA ALA A 41 -2.27 10.90 3.71
C ALA A 41 -3.25 10.49 2.62
N SER A 42 -2.74 10.28 1.41
CA SER A 42 -3.55 9.81 0.28
C SER A 42 -2.78 8.85 -0.59
N VAL A 43 -3.46 7.81 -1.04
CA VAL A 43 -2.97 6.85 -2.03
C VAL A 43 -3.89 6.93 -3.25
N SER A 44 -3.29 7.04 -4.44
CA SER A 44 -4.02 7.16 -5.71
C SER A 44 -3.34 6.41 -6.85
N MET A 45 -4.13 5.90 -7.80
CA MET A 45 -3.65 5.39 -9.07
C MET A 45 -3.80 6.48 -10.14
N GLY A 46 -2.69 7.01 -10.64
CA GLY A 46 -2.65 7.86 -11.83
C GLY A 46 -2.04 7.10 -12.99
N ARG A 47 -1.11 7.74 -13.73
CA ARG A 47 -0.22 7.02 -14.66
C ARG A 47 0.72 6.03 -13.93
N ARG A 48 0.90 6.23 -12.62
CA ARG A 48 1.64 5.38 -11.68
C ARG A 48 0.91 5.41 -10.33
N ALA A 49 1.17 4.41 -9.49
CA ALA A 49 0.76 4.46 -8.09
C ALA A 49 1.53 5.60 -7.39
N GLU A 50 0.81 6.42 -6.63
CA GLU A 50 1.38 7.56 -5.91
C GLU A 50 0.86 7.57 -4.46
N VAL A 51 1.78 7.82 -3.54
CA VAL A 51 1.49 8.03 -2.11
C VAL A 51 1.94 9.43 -1.77
N LYS A 52 1.04 10.21 -1.17
CA LYS A 52 1.29 11.57 -0.68
C LYS A 52 1.07 11.61 0.82
N ALA A 53 2.07 12.10 1.54
CA ALA A 53 1.99 12.46 2.95
C ALA A 53 2.26 13.96 3.09
N VAL A 54 1.33 14.69 3.68
CA VAL A 54 1.37 16.15 3.84
C VAL A 54 1.09 16.48 5.29
N GLY A 55 2.06 17.11 5.96
CA GLY A 55 1.95 17.45 7.36
C GLY A 55 3.11 18.33 7.83
N LYS A 56 3.06 18.72 9.10
CA LYS A 56 4.19 19.38 9.76
C LYS A 56 5.10 18.31 10.37
N PHE A 57 6.00 17.77 9.54
CA PHE A 57 6.98 16.79 9.98
C PHE A 57 8.03 17.44 10.87
N LYS A 58 8.45 16.74 11.94
CA LYS A 58 9.54 17.18 12.82
C LYS A 58 10.88 16.65 12.34
N GLU A 59 10.84 15.53 11.65
CA GLU A 59 11.94 14.80 11.04
C GLU A 59 12.43 15.48 9.76
N LYS A 60 13.64 15.10 9.32
CA LYS A 60 14.15 15.53 8.02
C LYS A 60 13.42 14.80 6.90
N ALA A 61 13.37 15.41 5.71
CA ALA A 61 12.69 14.83 4.55
C ALA A 61 13.13 13.38 4.23
N GLY A 62 14.43 13.07 4.36
CA GLY A 62 14.94 11.71 4.13
C GLY A 62 14.42 10.69 5.15
N GLU A 63 14.34 11.07 6.42
CA GLU A 63 13.80 10.21 7.50
C GLU A 63 12.30 9.98 7.32
N VAL A 64 11.56 11.00 6.84
CA VAL A 64 10.14 10.85 6.48
C VAL A 64 9.98 9.89 5.30
N GLN A 65 10.82 10.01 4.28
CA GLN A 65 10.77 9.15 3.11
C GLN A 65 11.08 7.68 3.45
N GLU A 66 12.08 7.45 4.29
CA GLU A 66 12.45 6.12 4.77
C GLU A 66 11.30 5.46 5.55
N ALA A 67 10.74 6.16 6.54
CA ALA A 67 9.61 5.67 7.33
C ALA A 67 8.36 5.42 6.47
N VAL A 68 8.07 6.26 5.48
CA VAL A 68 6.99 5.98 4.51
C VAL A 68 7.30 4.72 3.70
N GLY A 69 8.57 4.49 3.31
CA GLY A 69 9.01 3.27 2.64
C GLY A 69 8.73 2.01 3.46
N GLU A 70 9.07 2.02 4.76
CA GLU A 70 8.80 0.91 5.69
C GLU A 70 7.28 0.64 5.81
N ILE A 71 6.46 1.69 5.87
CA ILE A 71 5.00 1.56 5.93
C ILE A 71 4.46 0.90 4.65
N LEU A 72 4.99 1.27 3.48
CA LEU A 72 4.61 0.65 2.22
C LEU A 72 4.99 -0.83 2.21
N GLU A 73 6.21 -1.16 2.61
CA GLU A 73 6.68 -2.55 2.67
C GLU A 73 5.80 -3.40 3.60
N ALA A 74 5.47 -2.89 4.79
CA ALA A 74 4.58 -3.58 5.72
C ALA A 74 3.18 -3.79 5.11
N ALA A 75 2.60 -2.76 4.50
CA ALA A 75 1.27 -2.86 3.88
C ALA A 75 1.20 -3.87 2.72
N PHE A 76 2.28 -4.03 1.96
CA PHE A 76 2.37 -5.04 0.90
C PHE A 76 2.76 -6.43 1.41
N SER A 77 3.43 -6.53 2.56
CA SER A 77 3.77 -7.82 3.18
C SER A 77 2.56 -8.49 3.82
N ASP A 78 1.65 -7.68 4.36
CA ASP A 78 0.37 -8.14 4.93
C ASP A 78 -0.73 -8.32 3.86
N LEU A 79 -0.40 -8.07 2.58
CA LEU A 79 -1.34 -8.15 1.48
C LEU A 79 -1.60 -9.61 1.10
N ASP A 80 -2.73 -10.12 1.57
CA ASP A 80 -3.27 -11.42 1.15
C ASP A 80 -4.30 -11.23 0.04
N LEU A 81 -4.06 -11.84 -1.11
CA LEU A 81 -4.91 -11.75 -2.31
C LEU A 81 -5.28 -13.16 -2.76
N ASP A 82 -6.26 -13.73 -2.08
CA ASP A 82 -6.93 -14.98 -2.46
C ASP A 82 -7.78 -14.85 -3.74
#